data_AF-A0A024RXZ4-F1
#
_entry.id   AF-A0A024RXZ4-F1
#
_cell.length_a   1.000
_cell.length_b   1.000
_cell.length_c   1.000
_cell.angle_alpha   90.00
_cell.angle_beta   90.00
_cell.angle_gamma   90.00
#
_symmetry.space_group_name_H-M   'P 1'
#
loop_
_entity.id
_entity.type
_entity.pdbx_description
1 polymer ?
#
loop_
_entity_poly.entity_id
_entity_poly.type
_entity_poly.pdbx_seq_one_letter_code
_entity_poly.pdbx_strand_id
1 'polypeptide(L)'
;PHVLFVACIYHDLSTIEKYDNNPKRFEIVAADEAVALLLRHGESEAVAREAWLAMSLHTTPGIPENLGGAVQALRLGIKTEFRGYNLEERVLSGEQWRIVREDLPRLDIEKDLSDAVVRQALATEEKAPRMSWAGELLKWKKANPDYQGANQAF
;
A
#
# COMPACT_ATOMS: atom_id res chain seq x y z
N PRO A 1 -14.64 9.97 -6.08
CA PRO A 1 -13.50 9.83 -7.02
C PRO A 1 -12.17 10.32 -6.45
N HIS A 2 -12.15 11.51 -5.85
CA HIS A 2 -10.97 12.08 -5.19
C HIS A 2 -10.50 11.28 -3.96
N VAL A 3 -11.42 10.68 -3.19
CA VAL A 3 -11.07 9.79 -2.05
C VAL A 3 -10.22 8.60 -2.49
N LEU A 4 -10.68 7.90 -3.53
CA LEU A 4 -9.95 6.77 -4.11
C LEU A 4 -8.61 7.24 -4.69
N PHE A 5 -8.59 8.38 -5.38
CA PHE A 5 -7.35 8.96 -5.90
C PHE A 5 -6.34 9.24 -4.78
N VAL A 6 -6.74 9.94 -3.72
CA VAL A 6 -5.88 10.21 -2.56
C VAL A 6 -5.40 8.90 -1.94
N ALA A 7 -6.29 7.93 -1.74
CA ALA A 7 -5.94 6.63 -1.17
C ALA A 7 -4.92 5.87 -2.04
N CYS A 8 -5.10 5.85 -3.37
CA CYS A 8 -4.13 5.24 -4.29
C CYS A 8 -2.76 5.92 -4.23
N ILE A 9 -2.71 7.25 -4.20
CA ILE A 9 -1.43 7.98 -4.16
C ILE A 9 -0.74 7.85 -2.79
N TYR A 10 -1.51 7.76 -1.69
CA TYR A 10 -0.95 7.82 -0.35
C TYR A 10 -0.68 6.47 0.30
N HIS A 11 -1.25 5.35 -0.17
CA HIS A 11 -1.29 4.10 0.62
C HIS A 11 0.08 3.59 1.11
N ASP A 12 1.14 3.79 0.32
CA ASP A 12 2.52 3.44 0.66
C ASP A 12 3.40 4.66 1.04
N LEU A 13 2.85 5.87 1.10
CA LEU A 13 3.60 7.12 1.32
C LEU A 13 4.49 7.06 2.57
N SER A 14 4.01 6.40 3.62
CA SER A 14 4.68 6.33 4.92
C SER A 14 5.83 5.32 4.98
N THR A 15 6.16 4.66 3.86
CA THR A 15 7.35 3.80 3.76
C THR A 15 8.66 4.61 3.64
N ILE A 16 8.58 5.91 3.33
CA ILE A 16 9.75 6.80 3.23
C ILE A 16 10.40 7.10 4.59
N GLU A 17 11.68 7.48 4.56
CA GLU A 17 12.54 7.72 5.75
C GLU A 17 11.95 8.70 6.78
N LYS A 18 11.18 9.70 6.33
CA LYS A 18 10.51 10.68 7.19
C LYS A 18 9.70 10.02 8.32
N TYR A 19 9.15 8.82 8.08
CA TYR A 19 8.25 8.15 8.99
C TYR A 19 8.90 7.00 9.78
N ASP A 20 10.22 6.83 9.68
CA ASP A 20 10.94 5.72 10.31
C ASP A 20 10.72 5.68 11.82
N ASN A 21 10.84 6.83 12.49
CA ASN A 21 10.69 6.97 13.95
C ASN A 21 9.23 6.95 14.44
N ASN A 22 8.24 6.84 13.54
CA ASN A 22 6.85 6.69 13.97
C ASN A 22 6.63 5.24 14.42
N PRO A 23 6.11 4.97 15.63
CA PRO A 23 5.96 3.60 16.14
C PRO A 23 4.79 2.84 15.49
N LYS A 24 3.91 3.51 14.74
CA LYS A 24 2.77 2.88 14.07
C LYS A 24 3.21 2.23 12.76
N ARG A 25 2.47 1.19 12.35
CA ARG A 25 2.61 0.57 11.02
C ARG A 25 2.43 1.59 9.90
N PHE A 26 3.11 1.38 8.77
CA PHE A 26 3.08 2.31 7.64
C PHE A 26 1.63 2.52 7.13
N GLU A 27 0.79 1.48 7.07
CA GLU A 27 -0.59 1.60 6.60
C GLU A 27 -1.41 2.60 7.42
N ILE A 28 -1.18 2.63 8.75
CA ILE A 28 -1.86 3.54 9.67
C ILE A 28 -1.30 4.97 9.54
N VAL A 29 0.02 5.11 9.44
CA VAL A 29 0.65 6.44 9.30
C VAL A 29 0.21 7.12 8.01
N ALA A 30 0.18 6.38 6.90
CA ALA A 30 -0.30 6.88 5.62
C ALA A 30 -1.77 7.30 5.71
N ALA A 31 -2.62 6.46 6.33
CA ALA A 31 -4.03 6.73 6.52
C ALA A 31 -4.28 8.00 7.36
N ASP A 32 -3.52 8.19 8.43
CA ASP A 32 -3.58 9.39 9.29
C ASP A 32 -3.20 10.66 8.49
N GLU A 33 -2.18 10.59 7.63
CA GLU A 33 -1.78 11.70 6.74
C GLU A 33 -2.84 12.04 5.69
N ALA A 34 -3.50 11.02 5.11
CA ALA A 34 -4.58 11.21 4.17
C ALA A 34 -5.81 11.87 4.82
N VAL A 35 -6.17 11.46 6.05
CA VAL A 35 -7.23 12.12 6.82
C VAL A 35 -6.90 13.59 7.05
N ALA A 36 -5.68 13.90 7.49
CA ALA A 36 -5.26 15.27 7.71
C ALA A 36 -5.31 16.11 6.42
N LEU A 37 -4.92 15.53 5.27
CA LEU A 37 -5.05 16.19 3.97
C LEU A 37 -6.52 16.47 3.63
N LEU A 38 -7.36 15.45 3.63
CA LEU A 38 -8.76 15.54 3.19
C LEU A 38 -9.54 16.55 4.04
N LEU A 39 -9.39 16.50 5.37
CA LEU A 39 -10.04 17.46 6.27
C LEU A 39 -9.56 18.89 6.03
N ARG A 40 -8.25 19.11 5.79
CA ARG A 40 -7.72 20.44 5.44
C ARG A 40 -8.28 20.98 4.13
N HIS A 41 -8.69 20.10 3.22
CA HIS A 41 -9.34 20.47 1.96
C HIS A 41 -10.87 20.55 2.04
N GLY A 42 -11.45 20.47 3.25
CA GLY A 42 -12.88 20.67 3.48
C GLY A 42 -13.74 19.43 3.26
N GLU A 43 -13.13 18.26 3.13
CA GLU A 43 -13.87 17.01 3.04
C GLU A 43 -14.53 16.63 4.37
N SER A 44 -15.63 15.89 4.30
CA SER A 44 -16.33 15.43 5.50
C SER A 44 -15.53 14.35 6.24
N GLU A 45 -15.79 14.21 7.55
CA GLU A 45 -15.21 13.12 8.36
C GLU A 45 -15.56 11.74 7.82
N ALA A 46 -16.75 11.57 7.22
CA ALA A 46 -17.16 10.32 6.61
C ALA A 46 -16.28 9.95 5.40
N VAL A 47 -15.97 10.94 4.57
CA VAL A 47 -15.05 10.79 3.42
C VAL A 47 -13.63 10.48 3.91
N ALA A 48 -13.13 11.23 4.89
CA ALA A 48 -11.80 11.00 5.46
C ALA A 48 -11.70 9.61 6.09
N ARG A 49 -12.77 9.15 6.76
CA ARG A 49 -12.87 7.79 7.30
C ARG A 49 -12.85 6.72 6.22
N GLU A 50 -13.50 6.92 5.08
CA GLU A 50 -13.46 5.96 3.97
C GLU A 50 -12.03 5.81 3.43
N ALA A 51 -11.30 6.91 3.22
CA ALA A 51 -9.89 6.87 2.83
C ALA A 51 -9.03 6.14 3.88
N TRP A 52 -9.25 6.46 5.15
CA TRP A 52 -8.53 5.83 6.25
C TRP A 52 -8.74 4.32 6.28
N LEU A 53 -9.99 3.85 6.09
CA LEU A 53 -10.30 2.42 6.02
C LEU A 53 -9.67 1.76 4.79
N ALA A 54 -9.71 2.41 3.62
CA ALA A 54 -9.10 1.88 2.41
C ALA A 54 -7.60 1.63 2.63
N MET A 55 -6.90 2.61 3.17
CA MET A 55 -5.46 2.55 3.37
C MET A 55 -5.07 1.65 4.55
N SER A 56 -5.73 1.73 5.70
CA SER A 56 -5.37 0.90 6.86
C SER A 56 -5.57 -0.61 6.62
N LEU A 57 -6.47 -0.98 5.71
CA LEU A 57 -6.79 -2.38 5.40
C LEU A 57 -6.11 -2.91 4.13
N HIS A 58 -5.39 -2.08 3.36
CA HIS A 58 -5.00 -2.44 2.00
C HIS A 58 -4.06 -3.66 1.91
N THR A 59 -3.25 -3.91 2.95
CA THR A 59 -2.37 -5.10 3.06
C THR A 59 -3.07 -6.33 3.63
N THR A 60 -4.32 -6.20 4.09
CA THR A 60 -5.05 -7.29 4.76
C THR A 60 -5.81 -8.14 3.73
N PRO A 61 -5.53 -9.44 3.62
CA PRO A 61 -6.23 -10.30 2.68
C PRO A 61 -7.65 -10.66 3.17
N GLY A 62 -8.62 -10.65 2.26
CA GLY A 62 -9.95 -11.25 2.45
C GLY A 62 -11.00 -10.38 3.16
N ILE A 63 -10.60 -9.27 3.78
CA ILE A 63 -11.50 -8.33 4.46
C ILE A 63 -11.92 -7.18 3.53
N PRO A 64 -11.00 -6.31 3.05
CA PRO A 64 -11.34 -5.13 2.26
C PRO A 64 -12.09 -5.43 0.95
N GLU A 65 -11.93 -6.63 0.38
CA GLU A 65 -12.67 -7.06 -0.82
C GLU A 65 -14.20 -7.08 -0.63
N ASN A 66 -14.70 -7.07 0.61
CA ASN A 66 -16.14 -7.16 0.93
C ASN A 66 -16.77 -5.84 1.39
N LEU A 67 -16.00 -4.74 1.48
CA LEU A 67 -16.47 -3.48 2.08
C LEU A 67 -17.02 -2.45 1.05
N GLY A 68 -16.90 -2.74 -0.25
CA GLY A 68 -17.32 -1.83 -1.32
C GLY A 68 -16.52 -0.52 -1.38
N GLY A 69 -16.99 0.43 -2.21
CA GLY A 69 -16.46 1.80 -2.28
C GLY A 69 -14.96 1.88 -2.56
N ALA A 70 -14.30 2.90 -1.99
CA ALA A 70 -12.86 3.10 -2.16
C ALA A 70 -12.02 1.97 -1.51
N VAL A 71 -12.55 1.34 -0.45
CA VAL A 71 -11.87 0.26 0.27
C VAL A 71 -11.67 -0.96 -0.62
N GLN A 72 -12.76 -1.43 -1.25
CA GLN A 72 -12.70 -2.54 -2.19
C GLN A 72 -11.89 -2.17 -3.44
N ALA A 73 -12.10 -0.97 -4.00
CA ALA A 73 -11.42 -0.54 -5.21
C ALA A 73 -9.89 -0.49 -5.05
N LEU A 74 -9.39 0.11 -3.97
CA LEU A 74 -7.94 0.17 -3.69
C LEU A 74 -7.35 -1.25 -3.55
N ARG A 75 -8.03 -2.12 -2.80
CA ARG A 75 -7.57 -3.50 -2.60
C ARG A 75 -7.49 -4.27 -3.92
N LEU A 76 -8.50 -4.14 -4.78
CA LEU A 76 -8.51 -4.81 -6.09
C LEU A 76 -7.43 -4.25 -7.02
N GLY A 77 -7.15 -2.94 -6.96
CA GLY A 77 -6.02 -2.32 -7.66
C GLY A 77 -4.69 -2.94 -7.26
N ILE A 78 -4.39 -3.02 -5.97
CA ILE A 78 -3.15 -3.62 -5.44
C ILE A 78 -3.03 -5.11 -5.82
N LYS A 79 -4.13 -5.86 -5.77
CA LYS A 79 -4.13 -7.26 -6.22
C LYS A 79 -3.85 -7.40 -7.71
N THR A 80 -4.36 -6.47 -8.51
CA THR A 80 -4.07 -6.41 -9.96
C THR A 80 -2.58 -6.14 -10.17
N GLU A 81 -2.01 -5.19 -9.44
CA GLU A 81 -0.62 -4.77 -9.56
C GLU A 81 0.41 -5.85 -9.21
N PHE A 82 0.18 -6.62 -8.14
CA PHE A 82 1.18 -7.56 -7.61
C PHE A 82 0.81 -9.04 -7.76
N ARG A 83 -0.47 -9.38 -7.92
CA ARG A 83 -0.92 -10.78 -7.97
C ARG A 83 -1.51 -11.19 -9.31
N GLY A 84 -1.30 -10.37 -10.35
CA GLY A 84 -1.70 -10.70 -11.71
C GLY A 84 -3.20 -10.95 -11.84
N TYR A 85 -4.02 -10.15 -11.13
CA TYR A 85 -5.45 -10.13 -11.42
C TYR A 85 -5.61 -9.65 -12.86
N ASN A 86 -5.77 -10.58 -13.80
CA ASN A 86 -5.90 -10.27 -15.22
C ASN A 86 -7.21 -9.51 -15.42
N LEU A 87 -7.13 -8.18 -15.40
CA LEU A 87 -8.24 -7.32 -15.79
C LEU A 87 -8.57 -7.63 -17.25
N GLU A 88 -9.85 -7.83 -17.52
CA GLU A 88 -10.30 -7.97 -18.91
C GLU A 88 -9.91 -6.71 -19.69
N GLU A 89 -9.47 -6.85 -20.94
CA GLU A 89 -8.97 -5.72 -21.74
C GLU A 89 -10.01 -4.57 -21.84
N ARG A 90 -11.30 -4.90 -21.79
CA ARG A 90 -12.41 -3.93 -21.83
C ARG A 90 -12.58 -3.07 -20.57
N VAL A 91 -11.87 -3.38 -19.48
CA VAL A 91 -12.00 -2.64 -18.20
C VAL A 91 -11.42 -1.23 -18.32
N LEU A 92 -10.36 -1.08 -19.12
CA LEU A 92 -9.70 0.20 -19.36
C LEU A 92 -9.82 0.57 -20.84
N SER A 93 -9.87 1.87 -21.12
CA SER A 93 -9.71 2.39 -22.47
C SER A 93 -8.29 2.13 -22.98
N GLY A 94 -8.09 2.17 -24.31
CA GLY A 94 -6.76 2.03 -24.90
C GLY A 94 -5.75 3.05 -24.38
N GLU A 95 -6.18 4.28 -24.11
CA GLU A 95 -5.33 5.32 -23.50
C GLU A 95 -4.92 4.97 -22.07
N GLN A 96 -5.85 4.47 -21.24
CA GLN A 96 -5.53 4.04 -19.87
C GLN A 96 -4.57 2.84 -19.86
N TRP A 97 -4.74 1.89 -20.79
CA TRP A 97 -3.79 0.80 -20.94
C TRP A 97 -2.41 1.29 -21.35
N ARG A 98 -2.34 2.25 -22.28
CA ARG A 98 -1.07 2.90 -22.66
C ARG A 98 -0.40 3.55 -21.45
N ILE A 99 -1.14 4.30 -20.63
CA ILE A 99 -0.59 4.92 -19.41
C ILE A 99 0.00 3.87 -18.47
N VAL A 100 -0.77 2.82 -18.15
CA VAL A 100 -0.34 1.78 -17.19
C VAL A 100 0.83 0.94 -17.72
N ARG A 101 0.87 0.66 -19.03
CA ARG A 101 1.89 -0.21 -19.63
C ARG A 101 3.15 0.53 -20.07
N GLU A 102 3.03 1.79 -20.47
CA GLU A 102 4.11 2.54 -21.13
C GLU A 102 4.55 3.78 -20.35
N ASP A 103 3.61 4.57 -19.78
CA ASP A 103 3.96 5.83 -19.11
C ASP A 103 4.39 5.64 -17.65
N LEU A 104 4.00 4.52 -17.03
CA LEU A 104 4.27 4.19 -15.63
C LEU A 104 5.09 2.89 -15.54
N PRO A 105 6.43 2.95 -15.75
CA PRO A 105 7.26 1.75 -15.71
C PRO A 105 7.24 1.11 -14.32
N ARG A 106 7.21 -0.23 -14.27
CA ARG A 106 7.19 -0.99 -13.00
C ARG A 106 8.44 -0.83 -12.15
N LEU A 107 9.60 -0.64 -12.80
CA LEU A 107 10.91 -0.66 -12.13
C LEU A 107 11.06 -1.91 -11.24
N ASP A 108 11.80 -1.82 -10.13
CA ASP A 108 12.01 -2.92 -9.17
C ASP A 108 11.06 -2.80 -7.96
N ILE A 109 9.79 -2.44 -8.18
CA ILE A 109 8.84 -2.07 -7.12
C ILE A 109 8.71 -3.12 -6.00
N GLU A 110 8.68 -4.42 -6.32
CA GLU A 110 8.58 -5.48 -5.31
C GLU A 110 9.79 -5.48 -4.38
N LYS A 111 10.98 -5.22 -4.93
CA LYS A 111 12.21 -5.12 -4.14
C LYS A 111 12.17 -3.84 -3.30
N ASP A 112 11.99 -2.69 -3.93
CA ASP A 112 12.11 -1.38 -3.28
C ASP A 112 11.07 -1.17 -2.18
N LEU A 113 9.82 -1.59 -2.42
CA LEU A 113 8.78 -1.53 -1.40
C LEU A 113 9.09 -2.47 -0.23
N SER A 114 9.52 -3.70 -0.51
CA SER A 114 9.89 -4.65 0.55
C SER A 114 11.07 -4.16 1.39
N ASP A 115 12.08 -3.57 0.76
CA ASP A 115 13.25 -3.00 1.42
C ASP A 115 12.86 -1.82 2.31
N ALA A 116 11.98 -0.93 1.82
CA ALA A 116 11.50 0.20 2.61
C ALA A 116 10.75 -0.23 3.87
N VAL A 117 9.84 -1.21 3.75
CA VAL A 117 9.08 -1.75 4.88
C VAL A 117 10.01 -2.47 5.87
N VAL A 118 10.93 -3.30 5.37
CA VAL A 118 11.87 -4.06 6.20
C VAL A 118 12.87 -3.15 6.90
N ARG A 119 13.36 -2.10 6.25
CA ARG A 119 14.24 -1.09 6.85
C ARG A 119 13.61 -0.50 8.11
N GLN A 120 12.34 -0.07 8.03
CA GLN A 120 11.62 0.44 9.19
C GLN A 120 11.44 -0.62 10.28
N ALA A 121 11.08 -1.85 9.87
CA ALA A 121 10.80 -2.95 10.77
C ALA A 121 12.05 -3.49 11.50
N LEU A 122 13.24 -3.38 10.90
CA LEU A 122 14.51 -3.72 11.56
C LEU A 122 14.86 -2.74 12.69
N ALA A 123 14.49 -1.46 12.55
CA ALA A 123 14.70 -0.45 13.58
C ALA A 123 13.59 -0.46 14.65
N THR A 124 12.36 -0.81 14.28
CA THR A 124 11.20 -0.84 15.18
C THR A 124 10.30 -2.02 14.80
N GLU A 125 10.49 -3.15 15.49
CA GLU A 125 9.80 -4.40 15.16
C GLU A 125 8.27 -4.32 15.33
N GLU A 126 7.78 -3.43 16.19
CA GLU A 126 6.36 -3.18 16.41
C GLU A 126 5.64 -2.70 15.13
N LYS A 127 6.38 -2.13 14.17
CA LYS A 127 5.84 -1.74 12.85
C LYS A 127 5.56 -2.94 11.95
N ALA A 128 6.06 -4.13 12.31
CA ALA A 128 5.84 -5.38 11.58
C ALA A 128 5.34 -6.50 12.52
N PRO A 129 4.10 -6.41 13.04
CA PRO A 129 3.56 -7.43 13.93
C PRO A 129 3.59 -8.83 13.29
N ARG A 130 3.75 -9.85 14.12
CA ARG A 130 3.69 -11.25 13.68
C ARG A 130 2.37 -11.53 12.95
N MET A 131 2.43 -12.35 11.90
CA MET A 131 1.27 -12.70 11.05
C MET A 131 0.67 -11.52 10.26
N SER A 132 1.39 -10.41 10.13
CA SER A 132 1.12 -9.38 9.13
C SER A 132 2.03 -9.57 7.91
N TRP A 133 1.68 -8.95 6.78
CA TRP A 133 2.52 -8.96 5.57
C TRP A 133 3.93 -8.41 5.86
N ALA A 134 4.04 -7.24 6.49
CA ALA A 134 5.32 -6.67 6.95
C ALA A 134 6.07 -7.60 7.90
N GLY A 135 5.36 -8.34 8.77
CA GLY A 135 5.95 -9.33 9.67
C GLY A 135 6.59 -10.51 8.94
N GLU A 136 5.98 -11.01 7.87
CA GLU A 136 6.57 -12.08 7.04
C GLU A 136 7.78 -11.56 6.25
N LEU A 137 7.72 -10.34 5.72
CA LEU A 137 8.88 -9.70 5.08
C LEU A 137 10.08 -9.58 6.04
N LEU A 138 9.84 -9.08 7.26
CA LEU A 138 10.87 -8.92 8.28
C LEU A 138 11.47 -10.28 8.67
N LYS A 139 10.61 -11.28 8.92
CA LYS A 139 11.03 -12.65 9.24
C LYS A 139 11.92 -13.22 8.14
N TRP A 140 11.55 -13.03 6.87
CA TRP A 140 12.32 -13.50 5.74
C TRP A 140 13.68 -12.79 5.64
N LYS A 141 13.73 -11.46 5.80
CA LYS A 141 15.00 -10.71 5.78
C LYS A 141 15.93 -11.14 6.91
N LYS A 142 15.41 -11.33 8.13
CA LYS A 142 16.20 -11.81 9.27
C LYS A 142 16.82 -13.19 9.01
N ALA A 143 16.15 -14.06 8.26
CA ALA A 143 16.67 -15.37 7.86
C ALA A 143 17.65 -15.31 6.68
N ASN A 144 17.62 -14.24 5.87
CA ASN A 144 18.42 -14.07 4.66
C ASN A 144 19.09 -12.68 4.61
N PRO A 145 19.96 -12.32 5.59
CA PRO A 145 20.44 -10.95 5.76
C PRO A 145 21.19 -10.41 4.55
N ASP A 146 21.96 -11.27 3.87
CA ASP A 146 22.84 -10.87 2.76
C ASP A 146 22.15 -10.85 1.40
N TYR A 147 20.91 -11.36 1.29
CA TYR A 147 20.18 -11.37 0.02
C TYR A 147 19.77 -9.95 -0.41
N GLN A 148 20.01 -9.63 -1.68
CA GLN A 148 19.84 -8.29 -2.27
C GLN A 148 18.73 -8.20 -3.33
N GLY A 149 18.11 -9.32 -3.72
CA GLY A 149 16.99 -9.32 -4.65
C GLY A 149 15.65 -9.00 -3.96
N ALA A 150 14.55 -9.09 -4.70
CA ALA A 150 13.20 -8.95 -4.15
C ALA A 150 12.96 -9.97 -3.01
N ASN A 151 12.42 -9.50 -1.88
CA ASN A 151 12.10 -10.34 -0.73
C ASN A 151 11.15 -11.47 -1.15
N GLN A 152 11.54 -12.73 -0.94
CA GLN A 152 10.76 -13.87 -1.43
C GLN A 152 9.49 -14.13 -0.59
N ALA A 153 9.24 -13.36 0.47
CA ALA A 153 7.99 -13.37 1.22
C ALA A 153 7.00 -12.26 0.81
N PHE A 154 7.33 -11.46 -0.23
CA PHE A 154 6.45 -10.45 -0.80
C PHE A 154 5.15 -11.04 -1.35
#